data_AF-A0A939XZG0-F1
#
_entry.id   AF-A0A939XZG0-F1
#
_cell.length_a   1.000
_cell.length_b   1.000
_cell.length_c   1.000
_cell.angle_alpha   90.00
_cell.angle_beta   90.00
_cell.angle_gamma   90.00
#
_symmetry.space_group_name_H-M   'P 1'
#
loop_
_entity.id
_entity.type
_entity.pdbx_description
1 polymer ?
#
loop_
_entity_poly.entity_id
_entity_poly.type
_entity_poly.pdbx_seq_one_letter_code
_entity_poly.pdbx_strand_id
1 'polypeptide(L)'
;MKTIRVTGKGQIKVHPDTTRITMTLERKFPEYAKAVSHSAQDTEKLKDILAQYGFDRKEIKTLSFDVDTVFESYKENDAYRQRLAGYRYRHVLKAEFLSDGKRLGN
;
A
#
# COMPACT_ATOMS: atom_id res chain seq x y z
N MET A 1 -49.68 6.52 37.82
CA MET A 1 -48.25 6.17 37.94
C MET A 1 -47.53 6.80 36.75
N LYS A 2 -46.55 7.70 36.96
CA LYS A 2 -45.84 8.37 35.85
C LYS A 2 -44.39 7.89 35.83
N THR A 3 -43.96 7.33 34.71
CA THR A 3 -42.61 6.79 34.52
C THR A 3 -41.76 7.82 33.81
N ILE A 4 -40.64 8.19 34.42
CA ILE A 4 -39.62 9.05 33.81
C ILE A 4 -38.61 8.15 33.11
N ARG A 5 -38.37 8.39 31.82
CA ARG A 5 -37.38 7.67 31.03
C ARG A 5 -36.19 8.58 30.77
N VAL A 6 -35.06 8.25 31.38
CA VAL A 6 -33.79 8.95 31.20
C VAL A 6 -32.96 8.20 30.16
N THR A 7 -32.44 8.90 29.16
CA THR A 7 -31.48 8.34 28.19
C THR A 7 -30.18 9.12 28.29
N GLY A 8 -29.17 8.54 28.92
CA GLY A 8 -27.83 9.12 28.94
C GLY A 8 -27.12 8.86 27.62
N LYS A 9 -26.58 9.91 26.99
CA LYS A 9 -25.63 9.78 25.88
C LYS A 9 -24.25 10.18 26.40
N GLY A 10 -23.33 9.21 26.45
CA GLY A 10 -21.92 9.45 26.73
C GLY A 10 -21.16 9.68 25.43
N GLN A 11 -20.31 10.70 25.38
CA GLN A 11 -19.44 10.97 24.25
C GLN A 11 -17.99 11.05 24.74
N ILE A 12 -17.10 10.27 24.13
CA ILE A 12 -15.68 10.23 24.47
C ILE A 12 -14.88 10.69 23.24
N LYS A 13 -13.91 11.57 23.46
CA LYS A 13 -12.91 11.96 22.47
C LYS A 13 -11.55 11.43 22.92
N VAL A 14 -10.91 10.63 22.08
CA VAL A 14 -9.56 10.09 22.30
C VAL A 14 -8.65 10.49 21.15
N HIS A 15 -7.36 10.64 21.45
CA HIS A 15 -6.36 10.87 20.42
C HIS A 15 -6.02 9.55 19.71
N PRO A 16 -5.77 9.56 18.39
CA PRO A 16 -5.35 8.37 17.68
C PRO A 16 -3.99 7.89 18.21
N ASP A 17 -3.96 6.66 18.70
CA ASP A 17 -2.83 6.00 19.34
C ASP A 17 -1.90 5.28 18.34
N THR A 18 -2.36 5.07 17.11
CA THR A 18 -1.64 4.31 16.08
C THR A 18 -1.53 5.10 14.78
N THR A 19 -0.32 5.14 14.24
CA THR A 19 -0.03 5.67 12.91
C THR A 19 0.22 4.53 11.93
N ARG A 20 -0.39 4.61 10.74
CA ARG A 20 -0.21 3.65 9.65
C ARG A 20 0.28 4.36 8.39
N ILE A 21 1.43 3.94 7.89
CA ILE A 21 1.96 4.37 6.61
C ILE A 21 1.64 3.27 5.59
N THR A 22 1.00 3.64 4.49
CA THR A 22 0.75 2.73 3.35
C THR A 22 1.66 3.14 2.19
N MET A 23 2.38 2.17 1.64
CA MET A 23 3.37 2.35 0.58
C MET A 23 2.99 1.47 -0.60
N THR A 24 3.11 1.99 -1.81
CA THR A 24 2.86 1.21 -3.04
C THR A 24 4.13 1.18 -3.87
N LEU A 25 4.62 -0.03 -4.17
CA LEU A 25 5.68 -0.27 -5.13
C LEU A 25 5.05 -0.73 -6.45
N GLU A 26 5.38 -0.08 -7.54
CA GLU A 26 4.92 -0.47 -8.88
C GLU A 26 6.03 -0.38 -9.91
N ARG A 27 6.06 -1.34 -10.84
CA ARG A 27 7.00 -1.32 -11.97
C ARG A 27 6.48 -2.18 -13.11
N LYS A 28 6.89 -1.84 -14.33
CA LYS A 28 6.50 -2.53 -15.57
C LYS A 28 7.67 -3.31 -16.14
N PHE A 29 7.42 -4.53 -16.59
CA PHE A 29 8.37 -5.39 -17.28
C PHE A 29 7.71 -6.07 -18.47
N PRO A 30 8.45 -6.36 -19.55
CA PRO A 30 7.91 -7.09 -20.69
C PRO A 30 7.53 -8.54 -20.34
N GLU A 31 8.24 -9.16 -19.40
CA GLU A 31 8.07 -10.56 -19.01
C GLU A 31 7.48 -10.68 -17.59
N TYR A 32 6.49 -11.56 -17.42
CA TYR A 32 5.85 -11.81 -16.13
C TYR A 32 6.84 -12.28 -15.06
N ALA A 33 7.71 -13.23 -15.40
CA ALA A 33 8.71 -13.76 -14.46
C ALA A 33 9.66 -12.68 -13.93
N LYS A 34 10.01 -11.70 -14.79
CA LYS A 34 10.81 -10.53 -14.39
C LYS A 34 10.02 -9.63 -13.45
N ALA A 35 8.73 -9.38 -13.71
CA ALA A 35 7.90 -8.58 -12.82
C ALA A 35 7.83 -9.16 -11.40
N VAL A 36 7.64 -10.48 -11.26
CA VAL A 36 7.59 -11.16 -9.96
C VAL A 36 8.96 -11.19 -9.27
N SER A 37 10.03 -11.45 -10.02
CA SER A 37 11.38 -11.49 -9.45
C SER A 37 11.81 -10.11 -8.93
N HIS A 38 11.51 -9.05 -9.70
CA HIS A 38 11.83 -7.69 -9.30
C HIS A 38 10.94 -7.18 -8.16
N SER A 39 9.67 -7.57 -8.09
CA SER A 39 8.82 -7.18 -6.95
C SER A 39 9.38 -7.69 -5.62
N ALA A 40 9.90 -8.92 -5.60
CA ALA A 40 10.55 -9.49 -4.42
C ALA A 40 11.82 -8.72 -4.05
N GLN A 41 12.69 -8.42 -5.04
CA GLN A 41 13.91 -7.64 -4.82
C GLN A 41 13.63 -6.23 -4.31
N ASP A 42 12.67 -5.53 -4.93
CA ASP A 42 12.34 -4.16 -4.57
C ASP A 42 11.65 -4.10 -3.20
N THR A 43 10.92 -5.15 -2.81
CA THR A 43 10.37 -5.29 -1.45
C THR A 43 11.46 -5.49 -0.40
N GLU A 44 12.45 -6.33 -0.65
CA GLU A 44 13.56 -6.52 0.30
C GLU A 44 14.40 -5.26 0.45
N LYS A 45 14.70 -4.56 -0.64
CA LYS A 45 15.36 -3.24 -0.59
C LYS A 45 14.56 -2.23 0.22
N LEU A 46 13.24 -2.20 0.06
CA LEU A 46 12.39 -1.30 0.84
C LEU A 46 12.44 -1.61 2.34
N LYS A 47 12.43 -2.89 2.70
CA LYS A 47 12.60 -3.33 4.10
C LYS A 47 13.97 -2.94 4.64
N ASP A 48 15.04 -3.07 3.84
CA ASP A 48 16.40 -2.68 4.23
C ASP A 48 16.47 -1.17 4.50
N ILE A 49 15.88 -0.35 3.62
CA ILE A 49 15.82 1.10 3.78
C ILE A 49 15.06 1.47 5.06
N LEU A 50 13.85 0.92 5.25
CA LEU A 50 13.03 1.22 6.43
C LEU A 50 13.69 0.76 7.73
N ALA A 51 14.44 -0.35 7.70
CA ALA A 51 15.22 -0.81 8.85
C ALA A 51 16.30 0.22 9.26
N GLN A 52 16.92 0.92 8.31
CA GLN A 52 17.88 2.00 8.61
C GLN A 52 17.22 3.20 9.31
N TYR A 53 15.92 3.40 9.11
CA TYR A 53 15.13 4.45 9.78
C TYR A 53 14.48 3.97 11.10
N GLY A 54 14.83 2.78 11.59
CA GLY A 54 14.37 2.28 12.88
C GLY A 54 12.98 1.64 12.86
N PHE A 55 12.48 1.26 11.69
CA PHE A 55 11.31 0.37 11.56
C PHE A 55 11.75 -1.09 11.65
N ASP A 56 11.06 -1.90 12.45
CA ASP A 56 11.34 -3.33 12.46
C ASP A 56 10.82 -3.97 11.15
N ARG A 57 11.60 -4.87 10.55
CA ARG A 57 11.18 -5.59 9.32
C ARG A 57 9.85 -6.32 9.50
N LYS A 58 9.53 -6.75 10.73
CA LYS A 58 8.29 -7.46 11.10
C LYS A 58 7.08 -6.53 11.17
N GLU A 59 7.30 -5.23 11.38
CA GLU A 59 6.24 -4.21 11.36
C GLU A 59 5.78 -3.90 9.94
N ILE A 60 6.62 -4.18 8.93
CA ILE A 60 6.32 -4.00 7.52
C ILE A 60 5.54 -5.21 7.01
N LYS A 61 4.23 -5.02 6.77
CA LYS A 61 3.33 -6.06 6.29
C LYS A 61 2.90 -5.82 4.85
N THR A 62 2.83 -6.88 4.06
CA THR A 62 2.19 -6.82 2.74
C THR A 62 0.68 -6.79 2.91
N LEU A 63 0.03 -5.82 2.27
CA LEU A 63 -1.43 -5.70 2.20
C LEU A 63 -1.99 -6.38 0.96
N SER A 64 -1.38 -6.13 -0.19
CA SER A 64 -1.76 -6.77 -1.45
C SER A 64 -0.58 -6.90 -2.40
N PHE A 65 -0.66 -7.91 -3.26
CA PHE A 65 0.27 -8.11 -4.35
C PHE A 65 -0.51 -8.54 -5.58
N ASP A 66 -0.39 -7.76 -6.63
CA ASP A 66 -1.15 -7.91 -7.87
C ASP A 66 -0.20 -7.78 -9.06
N VAL A 67 -0.45 -8.54 -10.14
CA VAL A 67 0.28 -8.40 -11.39
C VAL A 67 -0.71 -8.27 -12.53
N ASP A 68 -0.76 -7.07 -13.12
CA ASP A 68 -1.64 -6.74 -14.23
C ASP A 68 -0.92 -6.90 -15.58
N THR A 69 -1.65 -7.31 -16.61
CA THR A 69 -1.21 -7.14 -18.00
C THR A 69 -1.40 -5.69 -18.44
N VAL A 70 -0.35 -5.08 -18.99
CA VAL A 70 -0.37 -3.73 -19.54
C VAL A 70 -0.53 -3.83 -21.06
N PHE A 71 -1.54 -3.14 -21.60
CA PHE A 71 -1.75 -3.01 -23.03
C PHE A 71 -1.42 -1.59 -23.48
N GLU A 72 -0.78 -1.47 -24.64
CA GLU A 72 -0.59 -0.21 -25.33
C GLU A 72 -1.58 -0.10 -26.49
N SER A 73 -2.23 1.07 -26.59
CA SER A 73 -3.09 1.39 -27.73
C SER A 73 -2.25 1.95 -28.86
N TYR A 74 -2.44 1.44 -30.08
CA TYR A 74 -1.82 1.95 -31.29
C TYR A 74 -2.87 2.11 -32.40
N LYS A 75 -2.64 3.07 -33.30
CA LYS A 75 -3.54 3.35 -34.42
C LYS A 75 -3.05 2.61 -35.67
N GLU A 76 -3.93 1.82 -36.27
CA GLU A 76 -3.69 1.12 -37.54
C GLU A 76 -4.92 1.27 -38.43
N ASN A 77 -4.76 1.88 -39.61
CA ASN A 77 -5.83 2.07 -40.61
C ASN A 77 -7.15 2.65 -40.02
N ASP A 78 -7.05 3.80 -39.35
CA ASP A 78 -8.17 4.48 -38.67
C ASP A 78 -8.90 3.70 -37.56
N ALA A 79 -8.40 2.52 -37.17
CA ALA A 79 -8.86 1.76 -36.02
C ALA A 79 -7.83 1.77 -34.88
N TYR A 80 -8.31 1.85 -33.64
CA TYR A 80 -7.48 1.63 -32.45
C TYR A 80 -7.38 0.14 -32.15
N ARG A 81 -6.16 -0.34 -31.96
CA ARG A 81 -5.87 -1.72 -31.55
C ARG A 81 -5.02 -1.71 -30.29
N GLN A 82 -5.15 -2.78 -29.50
CA GLN A 82 -4.36 -2.97 -28.28
C GLN A 82 -3.34 -4.07 -28.51
N ARG A 83 -2.07 -3.80 -28.16
CA ARG A 83 -1.01 -4.81 -28.10
C ARG A 83 -0.59 -5.03 -26.65
N LEU A 84 -0.25 -6.27 -26.28
CA LEU A 84 0.34 -6.55 -24.98
C LEU A 84 1.70 -5.85 -24.90
N ALA A 85 1.85 -4.92 -23.97
CA ALA A 85 3.07 -4.17 -23.73
C ALA A 85 3.91 -4.76 -22.58
N GLY A 86 3.30 -5.61 -21.74
CA GLY A 86 3.99 -6.34 -20.69
C GLY A 86 3.13 -6.57 -19.47
N TYR A 87 3.78 -6.64 -18.32
CA TYR A 87 3.21 -6.90 -17.01
C TYR A 87 3.64 -5.82 -16.02
N ARG A 88 2.70 -5.35 -15.20
CA ARG A 88 2.95 -4.42 -14.10
C ARG A 88 2.67 -5.12 -12.80
N TYR A 89 3.67 -5.20 -11.92
CA TYR A 89 3.39 -5.58 -10.54
C TYR A 89 2.94 -4.34 -9.75
N ARG A 90 2.06 -4.57 -8.77
CA ARG A 90 1.67 -3.62 -7.74
C ARG A 90 1.77 -4.32 -6.39
N HIS A 91 2.62 -3.80 -5.53
CA HIS A 91 2.85 -4.35 -4.19
C HIS A 91 2.55 -3.28 -3.16
N VAL A 92 1.47 -3.48 -2.41
CA VAL A 92 1.04 -2.56 -1.36
C VAL A 92 1.54 -3.09 -0.02
N LEU A 93 2.27 -2.24 0.70
CA LEU A 93 2.87 -2.53 2.00
C LEU A 93 2.33 -1.53 3.03
N LYS A 94 2.30 -1.94 4.29
CA LYS A 94 2.02 -1.05 5.42
C LYS A 94 3.07 -1.19 6.51
N ALA A 95 3.34 -0.08 7.18
CA ALA A 95 4.03 -0.05 8.47
C ALA A 95 3.09 0.59 9.49
N GLU A 96 2.91 -0.07 10.63
CA GLU A 96 2.04 0.39 11.74
C GLU A 96 2.90 0.57 12.98
N PHE A 97 2.81 1.72 13.64
CA PHE A 97 3.55 2.04 14.86
C PHE A 97 2.71 2.94 15.77
N LEU A 98 3.05 2.97 17.06
CA LEU A 98 2.42 3.88 18.02
C LEU A 98 2.63 5.33 17.56
N SER A 99 1.58 6.15 17.63
CA SER A 99 1.62 7.56 17.26
C SER A 99 2.67 8.31 18.08
N ASP A 100 3.85 8.47 17.51
CA ASP A 100 4.93 9.30 18.02
C ASP A 100 5.20 10.41 16.99
N GLY A 101 4.87 11.65 17.35
CA GLY A 101 4.98 12.81 16.45
C GLY A 101 6.41 13.03 15.93
N LYS A 102 7.44 12.59 16.66
CA LYS A 102 8.84 12.73 16.25
C LYS A 102 9.21 11.79 15.10
N ARG A 103 8.59 10.61 15.04
CA ARG A 103 8.79 9.64 13.93
C ARG A 103 8.15 10.09 12.62
N LEU A 104 7.23 11.04 12.67
CA LEU A 104 6.58 11.65 11.51
C LEU A 104 7.30 12.89 10.98
N GLY A 105 8.45 13.27 11.56
CA GLY A 105 9.22 14.43 11.14
C GLY A 105 8.68 15.77 11.63
N ASN A 106 7.91 15.79 12.73
CA ASN A 106 7.59 17.02 13.47
C ASN A 106 8.63 17.32 14.54
#